data_AF-A0A840RCD1-F1
#
_entry.id   AF-A0A840RCD1-F1
#
_cell.length_a   1.000
_cell.length_b   1.000
_cell.length_c   1.000
_cell.angle_alpha   90.00
_cell.angle_beta   90.00
_cell.angle_gamma   90.00
#
_symmetry.space_group_name_H-M   'P 1'
#
loop_
_entity.id
_entity.type
_entity.pdbx_description
1 polymer ?
#
loop_
_entity_poly.entity_id
_entity_poly.type
_entity_poly.pdbx_seq_one_letter_code
_entity_poly.pdbx_strand_id
1 'polypeptide(L)'
;MSIEQQRPAFEREERYVVIKISHLRDGFSSRETQVNRLKYAYPEALVDCVVVEADWPEYEPVWQMIEARMTGAELVGQQSFQSRVQPWLMECFGPMIAGDREERNHRFFEEASELVQACGMTASEAHQLVDYVWNRPVGKKHQEVGGVMVTLAALCLANDLDMHADGETELARINVPEIVAKIRAKQAAKPKHSPLPMAATIAQSEISDERIEAGAKKLSALFDYPWEYMPEQGRNDMRSKVRTLLAEMGNE
;
A
#
# COMPACT_ATOMS: atom_id res chain seq x y z
N MET A 1 15.02 -24.83 35.88
CA MET A 1 13.69 -24.40 36.38
C MET A 1 13.67 -22.89 36.36
N SER A 2 13.07 -22.29 35.35
CA SER A 2 12.89 -20.84 35.29
C SER A 2 11.79 -20.47 36.27
N ILE A 3 12.09 -19.55 37.18
CA ILE A 3 11.10 -18.94 38.08
C ILE A 3 10.29 -17.99 37.22
N GLU A 4 9.21 -18.51 36.64
CA GLU A 4 8.15 -17.68 36.09
C GLU A 4 7.46 -17.06 37.30
N GLN A 5 7.87 -15.84 37.67
CA GLN A 5 7.20 -15.05 38.69
C GLN A 5 5.73 -14.95 38.29
N GLN A 6 4.84 -15.66 38.99
CA GLN A 6 3.40 -15.48 38.87
C GLN A 6 3.10 -14.00 39.16
N ARG A 7 2.84 -13.25 38.10
CA ARG A 7 2.42 -11.85 38.19
C ARG A 7 1.00 -11.84 38.79
N PRO A 8 0.70 -10.91 39.71
CA PRO A 8 -0.61 -10.83 40.33
C PRO A 8 -1.69 -10.60 39.27
N ALA A 9 -2.87 -11.20 39.47
CA ALA A 9 -4.03 -10.97 38.62
C ALA A 9 -4.44 -9.49 38.68
N PHE A 10 -4.85 -8.93 37.54
CA PHE A 10 -5.38 -7.57 37.47
C PHE A 10 -6.70 -7.47 38.24
N GLU A 11 -6.75 -6.59 39.25
CA GLU A 11 -7.93 -6.32 40.06
C GLU A 11 -8.31 -4.84 39.94
N ARG A 12 -9.60 -4.56 39.76
CA ARG A 12 -10.11 -3.19 39.70
C ARG A 12 -10.29 -2.67 41.12
N GLU A 13 -9.55 -1.63 41.47
CA GLU A 13 -9.62 -0.99 42.80
C GLU A 13 -10.41 0.34 42.77
N GLU A 14 -11.25 0.57 43.78
CA GLU A 14 -11.97 1.84 43.96
C GLU A 14 -11.09 2.90 44.64
N ARG A 15 -10.12 3.45 43.88
CA ARG A 15 -9.15 4.44 44.41
C ARG A 15 -9.57 5.90 44.24
N TYR A 16 -10.49 6.18 43.32
CA TYR A 16 -10.83 7.54 42.91
C TYR A 16 -12.33 7.72 42.85
N VAL A 17 -12.80 8.91 43.20
CA VAL A 17 -14.16 9.36 42.95
C VAL A 17 -14.11 10.47 41.89
N VAL A 18 -14.78 10.25 40.76
CA VAL A 18 -14.88 11.24 39.68
C VAL A 18 -16.23 11.94 39.76
N ILE A 19 -16.22 13.26 39.87
CA ILE A 19 -17.44 14.07 39.93
C ILE A 19 -17.56 14.87 38.63
N LYS A 20 -18.58 14.55 37.81
CA LYS A 20 -18.89 15.32 36.60
C LYS A 20 -19.48 16.68 36.98
N ILE A 21 -18.68 17.74 36.86
CA ILE A 21 -19.02 19.09 37.31
C ILE A 21 -20.32 19.59 36.67
N SER A 22 -20.59 19.26 35.40
CA SER A 22 -21.83 19.66 34.72
C SER A 22 -23.09 19.04 35.31
N HIS A 23 -22.98 17.92 36.04
CA HIS A 23 -24.11 17.25 36.69
C HIS A 23 -24.38 17.79 38.10
N LEU A 24 -23.46 18.60 38.66
CA LEU A 24 -23.71 19.30 39.91
C LEU A 24 -24.82 20.34 39.71
N ARG A 25 -25.85 20.25 40.55
CA ARG A 25 -26.98 21.19 40.57
C ARG A 25 -26.76 22.25 41.63
N ASP A 26 -27.25 23.44 41.36
CA ASP A 26 -27.35 24.48 42.38
C ASP A 26 -28.44 24.07 43.37
N GLY A 27 -28.04 23.87 44.63
CA GLY A 27 -28.91 23.47 45.74
C GLY A 27 -28.75 24.44 46.90
N PHE A 28 -28.35 23.93 48.07
CA PHE A 28 -28.00 24.77 49.24
C PHE A 28 -26.76 25.65 49.02
N SER A 29 -25.97 25.40 47.97
CA SER A 29 -24.85 26.24 47.54
C SER A 29 -24.62 26.11 46.03
N SER A 30 -23.96 27.11 45.42
CA SER A 30 -23.66 27.09 43.99
C SER A 30 -22.67 25.97 43.64
N ARG A 31 -22.74 25.47 42.39
CA ARG A 31 -21.77 24.51 41.84
C ARG A 31 -20.33 24.93 42.10
N GLU A 32 -20.02 26.21 41.86
CA GLU A 32 -18.68 26.76 42.11
C GLU A 32 -18.28 26.63 43.58
N THR A 33 -19.19 26.94 44.51
CA THR A 33 -18.95 26.80 45.94
C THR A 33 -18.70 25.34 46.34
N GLN A 34 -19.47 24.40 45.78
CA GLN A 34 -19.31 22.97 46.03
C GLN A 34 -17.93 22.46 45.58
N VAL A 35 -17.52 22.83 44.36
CA VAL A 35 -16.21 22.45 43.80
C VAL A 35 -15.05 23.10 44.58
N ASN A 36 -15.15 24.40 44.86
CA ASN A 36 -14.11 25.12 45.58
C ASN A 36 -13.91 24.57 46.99
N ARG A 37 -14.99 24.18 47.70
CA ARG A 37 -14.86 23.56 49.02
C ARG A 37 -14.00 22.29 48.97
N LEU A 38 -14.21 21.42 47.98
CA LEU A 38 -13.40 20.21 47.82
C LEU A 38 -11.94 20.55 47.49
N LYS A 39 -11.72 21.48 46.54
CA LYS A 39 -10.37 21.92 46.14
C LYS A 39 -9.55 22.52 47.27
N TYR A 40 -10.18 23.34 48.12
CA TYR A 40 -9.49 24.01 49.24
C TYR A 40 -9.32 23.12 50.46
N ALA A 41 -10.28 22.22 50.72
CA ALA A 41 -10.21 21.32 51.88
C ALA A 41 -9.20 20.19 51.67
N TYR A 42 -9.02 19.73 50.42
CA TYR A 42 -8.19 18.58 50.08
C TYR A 42 -7.33 18.83 48.81
N PRO A 43 -6.46 19.86 48.81
CA PRO A 43 -5.63 20.17 47.65
C PRO A 43 -4.74 19.00 47.21
N GLU A 44 -4.31 18.15 48.15
CA GLU A 44 -3.49 16.96 47.91
C GLU A 44 -4.24 15.81 47.22
N ALA A 45 -5.57 15.82 47.25
CA ALA A 45 -6.40 14.82 46.57
C ALA A 45 -6.65 15.17 45.09
N LEU A 46 -6.24 16.37 44.65
CA LEU A 46 -6.34 16.79 43.26
C LEU A 46 -5.20 16.18 42.44
N VAL A 47 -5.56 15.31 41.50
CA VAL A 47 -4.63 14.68 40.57
C VAL A 47 -5.01 15.01 39.13
N ASP A 48 -4.01 15.31 38.31
CA ASP A 48 -4.21 15.39 36.87
C ASP A 48 -4.53 14.00 36.32
N CYS A 49 -5.64 13.88 35.61
CA CYS A 49 -6.11 12.61 35.06
C CYS A 49 -6.84 12.80 33.73
N VAL A 50 -6.88 11.72 32.95
CA VAL A 50 -7.78 11.58 31.80
C VAL A 50 -8.99 10.78 32.28
N VAL A 51 -10.20 11.28 31.98
CA VAL A 51 -11.46 10.58 32.26
C VAL A 51 -12.04 10.12 30.92
N VAL A 52 -12.39 8.84 30.83
CA VAL A 52 -13.03 8.25 29.65
C VAL A 52 -14.36 7.64 30.11
N GLU A 53 -15.46 8.17 29.60
CA GLU A 53 -16.80 7.70 29.97
C GLU A 53 -17.12 6.37 29.26
N ALA A 54 -17.96 5.55 29.88
CA ALA A 54 -18.28 4.21 29.37
C ALA A 54 -18.98 4.20 28.01
N ASP A 55 -19.58 5.31 27.62
CA ASP A 55 -20.25 5.53 26.34
C ASP A 55 -19.35 6.15 25.27
N TRP A 56 -18.09 6.46 25.59
CA TRP A 56 -17.14 6.99 24.63
C TRP A 56 -16.47 5.85 23.84
N PRO A 57 -16.20 6.03 22.53
CA PRO A 57 -15.55 5.00 21.72
C PRO A 57 -14.14 4.64 22.20
N GLU A 58 -13.47 5.53 22.94
CA GLU A 58 -12.16 5.31 23.53
C GLU A 58 -12.19 4.45 24.80
N TYR A 59 -13.36 4.15 25.39
CA TYR A 59 -13.47 3.43 26.66
C TYR A 59 -12.76 2.08 26.63
N GLU A 60 -13.13 1.23 25.68
CA GLU A 60 -12.55 -0.11 25.56
C GLU A 60 -11.06 -0.07 25.14
N PRO A 61 -10.64 0.74 24.14
CA PRO A 61 -9.23 0.94 23.82
C PRO A 61 -8.38 1.36 25.03
N VAL A 62 -8.86 2.28 25.87
CA VAL A 62 -8.11 2.76 27.04
C VAL A 62 -7.95 1.64 28.08
N TRP A 63 -8.95 0.78 28.26
CA TRP A 63 -8.83 -0.40 29.13
C TRP A 63 -7.79 -1.38 28.62
N GLN A 64 -7.79 -1.69 27.32
CA GLN A 64 -6.78 -2.54 26.71
C GLN A 64 -5.37 -1.98 26.93
N MET A 65 -5.22 -0.65 26.82
CA MET A 65 -3.93 0.01 27.09
C MET A 65 -3.48 -0.15 28.55
N ILE A 66 -4.39 -0.02 29.51
CA ILE A 66 -4.11 -0.17 30.95
C ILE A 66 -3.75 -1.63 31.28
N GLU A 67 -4.54 -2.58 30.78
CA GLU A 67 -4.30 -4.01 30.99
C GLU A 67 -2.92 -4.41 30.44
N ALA A 68 -2.60 -4.00 29.20
CA ALA A 68 -1.30 -4.27 28.60
C ALA A 68 -0.15 -3.71 29.46
N ARG A 69 -0.27 -2.46 29.91
CA ARG A 69 0.71 -1.84 30.83
C ARG A 69 0.88 -2.62 32.12
N MET A 70 -0.21 -3.07 32.76
CA MET A 70 -0.14 -3.75 34.06
C MET A 70 0.38 -5.19 33.96
N THR A 71 0.05 -5.90 32.88
CA THR A 71 0.56 -7.25 32.64
C THR A 71 1.98 -7.25 32.08
N GLY A 72 2.52 -6.07 31.75
CA GLY A 72 3.83 -5.92 31.10
C GLY A 72 3.83 -6.45 29.67
N ALA A 73 2.66 -6.60 29.06
CA ALA A 73 2.54 -6.75 27.63
C ALA A 73 2.96 -5.42 26.99
N GLU A 74 3.68 -5.47 25.87
CA GLU A 74 3.88 -4.24 25.10
C GLU A 74 2.52 -3.68 24.73
N LEU A 75 2.37 -2.35 24.83
CA LEU A 75 1.33 -1.64 24.13
C LEU A 75 1.56 -1.86 22.64
N VAL A 76 1.06 -2.98 22.13
CA VAL A 76 0.89 -3.19 20.71
C VAL A 76 -0.27 -2.28 20.32
N GLY A 77 -0.03 -0.97 20.28
CA GLY A 77 -0.72 -0.16 19.29
C GLY A 77 -0.37 -0.83 17.98
N GLN A 78 -1.30 -1.61 17.41
CA GLN A 78 -1.07 -2.34 16.18
C GLN A 78 -0.39 -1.36 15.22
N GLN A 79 0.87 -1.65 14.89
CA GLN A 79 1.60 -0.82 13.94
C GLN A 79 0.71 -0.68 12.71
N SER A 80 0.53 0.56 12.24
CA SER A 80 -0.28 0.79 11.04
C SER A 80 0.18 -0.15 9.92
N PHE A 81 -0.73 -0.54 9.03
CA PHE A 81 -0.37 -1.37 7.88
C PHE A 81 0.85 -0.80 7.15
N GLN A 82 0.87 0.52 6.92
CA GLN A 82 1.99 1.23 6.32
C GLN A 82 3.31 1.06 7.09
N SER A 83 3.28 1.17 8.42
CA SER A 83 4.46 0.96 9.26
C SER A 83 4.99 -0.46 9.18
N ARG A 84 4.12 -1.47 9.03
CA ARG A 84 4.52 -2.89 8.92
C ARG A 84 5.04 -3.28 7.54
N VAL A 85 4.74 -2.51 6.50
CA VAL A 85 5.34 -2.69 5.16
C VAL A 85 6.81 -2.27 5.12
N GLN A 86 7.21 -1.29 5.95
CA GLN A 86 8.56 -0.71 5.91
C GLN A 86 9.69 -1.73 6.18
N PRO A 87 9.62 -2.62 7.18
CA PRO A 87 10.64 -3.65 7.40
C PRO A 87 10.85 -4.55 6.19
N TRP A 88 9.77 -5.04 5.58
CA TRP A 88 9.83 -5.86 4.36
C TRP A 88 10.47 -5.11 3.19
N LEU A 89 10.12 -3.84 3.00
CA LEU A 89 10.73 -3.00 1.96
C LEU A 89 12.26 -2.89 2.17
N MET A 90 12.69 -2.64 3.40
CA MET A 90 14.11 -2.53 3.72
C MET A 90 14.85 -3.86 3.54
N GLU A 91 14.23 -4.97 3.95
CA GLU A 91 14.81 -6.30 3.83
C GLU A 91 14.99 -6.75 2.37
N CYS A 92 13.97 -6.52 1.53
CA CYS A 92 14.00 -6.95 0.13
C CYS A 92 14.80 -6.02 -0.78
N PHE A 93 14.77 -4.70 -0.53
CA PHE A 93 15.23 -3.71 -1.50
C PHE A 93 16.38 -2.83 -0.96
N GLY A 94 16.61 -2.80 0.35
CA GLY A 94 17.54 -1.87 0.98
C GLY A 94 17.09 -0.40 0.87
N PRO A 95 17.78 0.53 1.56
CA PRO A 95 17.32 1.91 1.70
C PRO A 95 17.27 2.70 0.39
N MET A 96 18.15 2.40 -0.57
CA MET A 96 18.18 3.12 -1.85
C MET A 96 16.96 2.82 -2.72
N ILE A 97 16.66 1.53 -2.95
CA ILE A 97 15.53 1.13 -3.80
C ILE A 97 14.20 1.31 -3.04
N ALA A 98 14.17 1.11 -1.72
CA ALA A 98 12.99 1.39 -0.91
C ALA A 98 12.62 2.90 -0.93
N GLY A 99 13.62 3.78 -1.03
CA GLY A 99 13.45 5.23 -1.13
C GLY A 99 13.29 5.78 -2.56
N ASP A 100 13.40 4.93 -3.58
CA ASP A 100 13.30 5.33 -4.98
C ASP A 100 11.84 5.67 -5.33
N ARG A 101 11.57 6.97 -5.49
CA ARG A 101 10.22 7.49 -5.74
C ARG A 101 9.66 7.05 -7.09
N GLU A 102 10.51 6.86 -8.09
CA GLU A 102 10.08 6.48 -9.43
C GLU A 102 9.72 4.99 -9.47
N GLU A 103 10.58 4.12 -8.94
CA GLU A 103 10.28 2.69 -8.81
C GLU A 103 9.02 2.47 -7.95
N ARG A 104 8.86 3.17 -6.82
CA ARG A 104 7.64 3.03 -6.00
C ARG A 104 6.39 3.51 -6.72
N ASN A 105 6.49 4.55 -7.54
CA ASN A 105 5.39 5.04 -8.37
C ASN A 105 4.98 4.02 -9.43
N HIS A 106 5.94 3.47 -10.17
CA HIS A 106 5.67 2.46 -11.21
C HIS A 106 5.11 1.17 -10.61
N ARG A 107 5.66 0.68 -9.49
CA ARG A 107 5.15 -0.51 -8.82
C ARG A 107 3.73 -0.32 -8.30
N PHE A 108 3.39 0.85 -7.77
CA PHE A 108 2.00 1.13 -7.38
C PHE A 108 1.05 1.10 -8.60
N PHE A 109 1.44 1.71 -9.72
CA PHE A 109 0.62 1.72 -10.93
C PHE A 109 0.43 0.33 -11.52
N GLU A 110 1.46 -0.52 -11.48
CA GLU A 110 1.41 -1.92 -11.90
C GLU A 110 0.37 -2.72 -11.08
N GLU A 111 0.47 -2.71 -9.75
CA GLU A 111 -0.45 -3.46 -8.88
C GLU A 111 -1.89 -2.93 -8.97
N ALA A 112 -2.07 -1.60 -9.10
CA ALA A 112 -3.38 -1.00 -9.34
C ALA A 112 -3.98 -1.44 -10.69
N SER A 113 -3.13 -1.56 -11.72
CA SER A 113 -3.53 -2.03 -13.06
C SER A 113 -3.90 -3.50 -13.05
N GLU A 114 -3.16 -4.34 -12.32
CA GLU A 114 -3.48 -5.76 -12.13
C GLU A 114 -4.83 -5.93 -11.40
N LEU A 115 -5.12 -5.13 -10.37
CA LEU A 115 -6.40 -5.18 -9.68
C LEU A 115 -7.58 -4.81 -10.60
N VAL A 116 -7.50 -3.71 -11.34
CA VAL A 116 -8.60 -3.31 -12.25
C VAL A 116 -8.75 -4.28 -13.43
N GLN A 117 -7.65 -4.87 -13.91
CA GLN A 117 -7.70 -5.96 -14.88
C GLN A 117 -8.44 -7.17 -14.32
N ALA A 118 -8.18 -7.56 -13.07
CA ALA A 118 -8.90 -8.65 -12.41
C ALA A 118 -10.39 -8.34 -12.23
N CYS A 119 -10.76 -7.07 -12.07
CA CYS A 119 -12.16 -6.60 -12.08
C CYS A 119 -12.78 -6.48 -13.49
N GLY A 120 -12.06 -6.87 -14.55
CA GLY A 120 -12.59 -6.93 -15.92
C GLY A 120 -12.37 -5.69 -16.77
N MET A 121 -11.56 -4.72 -16.33
CA MET A 121 -11.21 -3.55 -17.12
C MET A 121 -10.36 -3.93 -18.34
N THR A 122 -10.74 -3.44 -19.51
CA THR A 122 -9.96 -3.66 -20.74
C THR A 122 -8.77 -2.70 -20.84
N ALA A 123 -7.73 -3.11 -21.57
CA ALA A 123 -6.58 -2.23 -21.84
C ALA A 123 -6.97 -0.94 -22.57
N SER A 124 -8.00 -0.98 -23.43
CA SER A 124 -8.50 0.22 -24.11
C SER A 124 -9.13 1.21 -23.15
N GLU A 125 -9.95 0.74 -22.20
CA GLU A 125 -10.53 1.59 -21.15
C GLU A 125 -9.43 2.17 -20.26
N ALA A 126 -8.41 1.36 -19.92
CA ALA A 126 -7.27 1.82 -19.13
C ALA A 126 -6.52 2.97 -19.80
N HIS A 127 -6.21 2.84 -21.11
CA HIS A 127 -5.56 3.91 -21.87
C HIS A 127 -6.42 5.18 -21.96
N GLN A 128 -7.74 5.06 -22.12
CA GLN A 128 -8.64 6.21 -22.12
C GLN A 128 -8.62 6.97 -20.79
N LEU A 129 -8.56 6.26 -19.66
CA LEU A 129 -8.41 6.90 -18.35
C LEU A 129 -7.02 7.54 -18.15
N VAL A 130 -5.96 6.92 -18.65
CA VAL A 130 -4.61 7.51 -18.67
C VAL A 130 -4.64 8.84 -19.43
N ASP A 131 -5.16 8.84 -20.66
CA ASP A 131 -5.27 10.07 -21.45
C ASP A 131 -6.11 11.13 -20.73
N TYR A 132 -7.23 10.74 -20.13
CA TYR A 132 -8.09 11.65 -19.38
C TYR A 132 -7.35 12.29 -18.19
N VAL A 133 -6.62 11.52 -17.39
CA VAL A 133 -5.90 12.00 -16.20
C VAL A 133 -4.72 12.88 -16.59
N TRP A 134 -3.91 12.48 -17.58
CA TRP A 134 -2.72 13.22 -17.99
C TRP A 134 -3.04 14.54 -18.73
N ASN A 135 -4.27 14.70 -19.24
CA ASN A 135 -4.73 15.96 -19.81
C ASN A 135 -5.24 16.97 -18.76
N ARG A 136 -5.19 16.65 -17.46
CA ARG A 136 -5.60 17.55 -16.38
C ARG A 136 -4.39 18.20 -15.69
N PRO A 137 -4.58 19.34 -15.00
CA PRO A 137 -3.55 19.90 -14.14
C PRO A 137 -3.11 18.90 -13.06
N VAL A 138 -1.82 18.86 -12.78
CA VAL A 138 -1.23 17.98 -11.76
C VAL A 138 -1.83 18.25 -10.38
N GLY A 139 -2.31 17.20 -9.72
CA GLY A 139 -2.94 17.25 -8.40
C GLY A 139 -1.95 17.35 -7.22
N LYS A 140 -2.49 17.55 -6.01
CA LYS A 140 -1.69 17.60 -4.77
C LYS A 140 -1.55 16.19 -4.19
N LYS A 141 -0.32 15.73 -3.97
CA LYS A 141 -0.01 14.36 -3.52
C LYS A 141 -0.89 13.85 -2.36
N HIS A 142 -1.09 14.63 -1.29
CA HIS A 142 -1.90 14.20 -0.14
C HIS A 142 -3.38 13.98 -0.51
N GLN A 143 -3.91 14.79 -1.43
CA GLN A 143 -5.28 14.66 -1.92
C GLN A 143 -5.42 13.42 -2.80
N GLU A 144 -4.46 13.18 -3.70
CA GLU A 144 -4.48 11.99 -4.57
C GLU A 144 -4.32 10.70 -3.77
N VAL A 145 -3.50 10.67 -2.71
CA VAL A 145 -3.43 9.54 -1.78
C VAL A 145 -4.80 9.26 -1.14
N GLY A 146 -5.49 10.31 -0.66
CA GLY A 146 -6.84 10.16 -0.11
C GLY A 146 -7.85 9.67 -1.15
N GLY A 147 -7.79 10.20 -2.38
CA GLY A 147 -8.63 9.78 -3.49
C GLY A 147 -8.46 8.29 -3.80
N VAL A 148 -7.22 7.84 -3.96
CA VAL A 148 -6.89 6.42 -4.18
C VAL A 148 -7.43 5.53 -3.07
N MET A 149 -7.24 5.90 -1.80
CA MET A 149 -7.71 5.10 -0.67
C MET A 149 -9.24 4.95 -0.68
N VAL A 150 -9.97 6.04 -0.93
CA VAL A 150 -11.44 6.02 -1.00
C VAL A 150 -11.92 5.17 -2.18
N THR A 151 -11.30 5.29 -3.36
CA THR A 151 -11.70 4.53 -4.54
C THR A 151 -11.35 3.05 -4.42
N LEU A 152 -10.23 2.69 -3.78
CA LEU A 152 -9.88 1.30 -3.51
C LEU A 152 -10.91 0.67 -2.56
N ALA A 153 -11.28 1.35 -1.48
CA ALA A 153 -12.31 0.87 -0.56
C ALA A 153 -13.66 0.68 -1.27
N ALA A 154 -14.06 1.64 -2.11
CA ALA A 154 -15.30 1.55 -2.90
C ALA A 154 -15.27 0.39 -3.91
N LEU A 155 -14.13 0.16 -4.58
CA LEU A 155 -13.95 -0.95 -5.51
C LEU A 155 -14.05 -2.30 -4.78
N CYS A 156 -13.40 -2.44 -3.62
CA CYS A 156 -13.49 -3.64 -2.79
C CYS A 156 -14.94 -3.90 -2.34
N LEU A 157 -15.64 -2.88 -1.85
CA LEU A 157 -17.06 -2.99 -1.48
C LEU A 157 -17.94 -3.44 -2.66
N ALA A 158 -17.69 -2.92 -3.87
CA ALA A 158 -18.44 -3.30 -5.06
C ALA A 158 -18.17 -4.73 -5.55
N ASN A 159 -17.06 -5.34 -5.11
CA ASN A 159 -16.66 -6.71 -5.46
C ASN A 159 -16.72 -7.67 -4.26
N ASP A 160 -17.37 -7.27 -3.16
CA ASP A 160 -17.48 -8.05 -1.92
C ASP A 160 -16.11 -8.49 -1.35
N LEU A 161 -15.09 -7.64 -1.46
CA LEU A 161 -13.74 -7.85 -0.94
C LEU A 161 -13.51 -7.07 0.36
N ASP A 162 -12.75 -7.66 1.28
CA ASP A 162 -12.26 -6.98 2.48
C ASP A 162 -10.84 -6.47 2.24
N MET A 163 -10.72 -5.18 1.94
CA MET A 163 -9.44 -4.53 1.63
C MET A 163 -8.39 -4.69 2.73
N HIS A 164 -8.83 -4.79 4.00
CA HIS A 164 -7.91 -4.91 5.12
C HIS A 164 -7.45 -6.36 5.26
N ALA A 165 -8.38 -7.32 5.21
CA ALA A 165 -8.04 -8.74 5.29
C ALA A 165 -7.14 -9.20 4.12
N ASP A 166 -7.42 -8.73 2.90
CA ASP A 166 -6.60 -9.02 1.71
C ASP A 166 -5.20 -8.40 1.84
N GLY A 167 -5.12 -7.17 2.34
CA GLY A 167 -3.84 -6.50 2.64
C GLY A 167 -3.01 -7.27 3.67
N GLU A 168 -3.62 -7.73 4.76
CA GLU A 168 -2.95 -8.55 5.78
C GLU A 168 -2.47 -9.89 5.23
N THR A 169 -3.30 -10.54 4.42
CA THR A 169 -2.96 -11.82 3.77
C THR A 169 -1.75 -11.67 2.87
N GLU A 170 -1.72 -10.62 2.05
CA GLU A 170 -0.61 -10.35 1.16
C GLU A 170 0.66 -9.97 1.94
N LEU A 171 0.54 -9.13 2.97
CA LEU A 171 1.66 -8.77 3.82
C LEU A 171 2.26 -10.01 4.51
N ALA A 172 1.43 -10.93 5.00
CA ALA A 172 1.90 -12.20 5.57
C ALA A 172 2.62 -13.05 4.50
N ARG A 173 2.06 -13.13 3.29
CA ARG A 173 2.64 -13.91 2.17
C ARG A 173 4.01 -13.39 1.75
N ILE A 174 4.17 -12.08 1.56
CA ILE A 174 5.45 -11.50 1.09
C ILE A 174 6.57 -11.55 2.13
N ASN A 175 6.23 -11.72 3.41
CA ASN A 175 7.18 -11.94 4.49
C ASN A 175 7.62 -13.40 4.65
N VAL A 176 7.02 -14.36 3.92
CA VAL A 176 7.49 -15.75 3.92
C VAL A 176 8.92 -15.80 3.39
N PRO A 177 9.89 -16.44 4.10
CA PRO A 177 11.31 -16.40 3.73
C PRO A 177 11.61 -16.82 2.28
N GLU A 178 10.87 -17.81 1.76
CA GLU A 178 11.01 -18.25 0.37
C GLU A 178 10.56 -17.18 -0.63
N ILE A 179 9.49 -16.45 -0.33
CA ILE A 179 8.98 -15.35 -1.17
C ILE A 179 9.94 -14.17 -1.13
N VAL A 180 10.45 -13.81 0.05
CA VAL A 180 11.52 -12.82 0.22
C VAL A 180 12.72 -13.16 -0.65
N ALA A 181 13.21 -14.41 -0.58
CA ALA A 181 14.34 -14.86 -1.40
C ALA A 181 14.06 -14.74 -2.91
N LYS A 182 12.85 -15.12 -3.35
CA LYS A 182 12.42 -14.97 -4.76
C LYS A 182 12.38 -13.51 -5.20
N ILE A 183 11.85 -12.61 -4.38
CA ILE A 183 11.77 -11.18 -4.66
C ILE A 183 13.18 -10.59 -4.81
N ARG A 184 14.08 -10.93 -3.89
CA ARG A 184 15.48 -10.47 -3.93
C ARG A 184 16.22 -10.96 -5.17
N ALA A 185 16.02 -12.24 -5.54
CA ALA A 185 16.61 -12.79 -6.76
C ALA A 185 16.08 -12.08 -8.02
N LYS A 186 14.77 -11.83 -8.10
CA LYS A 186 14.17 -11.06 -9.20
C LYS A 186 14.72 -9.64 -9.28
N GLN A 187 14.91 -8.98 -8.14
CA GLN A 187 15.47 -7.63 -8.14
C GLN A 187 16.94 -7.60 -8.56
N ALA A 188 17.75 -8.53 -8.06
CA ALA A 188 19.16 -8.62 -8.46
C ALA A 188 19.33 -8.84 -9.97
N ALA A 189 18.33 -9.43 -10.63
CA ALA A 189 18.31 -9.66 -12.07
C ALA A 189 17.74 -8.49 -12.88
N LYS A 190 17.23 -7.41 -12.27
CA LYS A 190 16.69 -6.28 -13.03
C LYS A 190 17.83 -5.52 -13.75
N PRO A 191 17.70 -5.27 -15.06
CA PRO A 191 18.57 -4.34 -15.77
C PRO A 191 18.40 -2.94 -15.20
N LYS A 192 19.50 -2.18 -15.10
CA LYS A 192 19.43 -0.75 -14.79
C LYS A 192 18.85 -0.06 -16.04
N HIS A 193 17.78 0.72 -15.89
CA HIS A 193 17.22 1.68 -16.88
C HIS A 193 15.90 1.36 -17.62
N SER A 194 15.08 0.38 -17.21
CA SER A 194 13.72 0.26 -17.77
C SER A 194 12.64 0.07 -16.70
N PRO A 195 11.47 0.74 -16.82
CA PRO A 195 10.34 0.57 -15.90
C PRO A 195 9.61 -0.77 -16.09
N LEU A 196 9.89 -1.49 -17.19
CA LEU A 196 9.31 -2.80 -17.48
C LEU A 196 10.30 -3.91 -17.13
N PRO A 197 9.86 -5.04 -16.54
CA PRO A 197 10.71 -6.21 -16.43
C PRO A 197 11.09 -6.66 -17.86
N MET A 198 12.39 -6.72 -18.17
CA MET A 198 12.83 -7.37 -19.40
C MET A 198 12.33 -8.81 -19.36
N ALA A 199 11.41 -9.16 -20.25
CA ALA A 199 11.11 -10.55 -20.55
C ALA A 199 12.45 -11.24 -20.86
N ALA A 200 12.71 -12.37 -20.21
CA ALA A 200 13.99 -13.09 -20.28
C ALA A 200 14.53 -13.10 -21.73
N THR A 201 15.60 -12.34 -21.97
CA THR A 201 16.18 -12.15 -23.30
C THR A 201 16.65 -13.49 -23.83
N ILE A 202 15.95 -14.01 -24.84
CA ILE A 202 16.48 -15.04 -25.72
C ILE A 202 17.73 -14.43 -26.36
N ALA A 203 18.86 -15.12 -26.19
CA ALA A 203 20.19 -14.73 -26.66
C ALA A 203 20.17 -14.01 -28.02
N GLN A 204 20.92 -12.90 -28.11
CA GLN A 204 21.29 -12.25 -29.37
C GLN A 204 21.98 -13.27 -30.29
N SER A 205 21.20 -13.99 -31.07
CA SER A 205 21.64 -14.71 -32.26
C SER A 205 21.37 -13.81 -33.46
N GLU A 206 22.36 -13.64 -34.33
CA GLU A 206 22.23 -13.02 -35.65
C GLU A 206 20.84 -13.30 -36.24
N ILE A 207 20.08 -12.23 -36.47
CA ILE A 207 18.71 -12.34 -36.93
C ILE A 207 18.78 -12.76 -38.39
N SER A 208 18.51 -14.05 -38.65
CA SER A 208 18.50 -14.58 -40.01
C SER A 208 17.52 -13.81 -40.90
N ASP A 209 17.84 -13.67 -42.19
CA ASP A 209 16.96 -13.04 -43.17
C ASP A 209 15.56 -13.68 -43.21
N GLU A 210 15.44 -14.96 -42.85
CA GLU A 210 14.16 -15.66 -42.68
C GLU A 210 13.29 -15.08 -41.56
N ARG A 211 13.88 -14.67 -40.43
CA ARG A 211 13.15 -14.01 -39.34
C ARG A 211 12.70 -12.62 -39.74
N ILE A 212 13.51 -11.90 -40.50
CA ILE A 212 13.17 -10.57 -41.05
C ILE A 212 12.01 -10.71 -42.05
N GLU A 213 12.04 -11.72 -42.91
CA GLU A 213 10.96 -12.03 -43.85
C GLU A 213 9.65 -12.37 -43.13
N ALA A 214 9.71 -13.21 -42.09
CA ALA A 214 8.55 -13.58 -41.30
C ALA A 214 7.95 -12.38 -40.54
N GLY A 215 8.81 -11.50 -39.99
CA GLY A 215 8.39 -10.26 -39.35
C GLY A 215 7.72 -9.30 -40.32
N ALA A 216 8.28 -9.15 -41.53
CA ALA A 216 7.74 -8.25 -42.54
C ALA A 216 6.38 -8.73 -43.06
N LYS A 217 6.18 -10.04 -43.21
CA LYS A 217 4.86 -10.64 -43.54
C LYS A 217 3.82 -10.36 -42.47
N LYS A 218 4.17 -10.53 -41.18
CA LYS A 218 3.26 -10.21 -40.07
C LYS A 218 2.93 -8.72 -40.02
N LEU A 219 3.91 -7.85 -40.22
CA LEU A 219 3.72 -6.41 -40.26
C LEU A 219 2.76 -6.01 -41.40
N SER A 220 2.94 -6.60 -42.58
CA SER A 220 2.06 -6.42 -43.73
C SER A 220 0.60 -6.80 -43.43
N ALA A 221 0.38 -7.91 -42.73
CA ALA A 221 -0.95 -8.36 -42.31
C ALA A 221 -1.61 -7.42 -41.30
N LEU A 222 -0.84 -6.78 -40.41
CA LEU A 222 -1.35 -5.77 -39.47
C LEU A 222 -1.82 -4.48 -40.17
N PHE A 223 -1.31 -4.20 -41.37
CA PHE A 223 -1.70 -3.04 -42.18
C PHE A 223 -2.68 -3.42 -43.32
N ASP A 224 -3.27 -4.62 -43.30
CA ASP A 224 -4.18 -5.14 -44.34
C ASP A 224 -3.59 -5.13 -45.77
N TYR A 225 -2.26 -5.23 -45.90
CA TYR A 225 -1.60 -5.38 -47.20
C TYR A 225 -1.23 -6.86 -47.44
N PRO A 226 -1.78 -7.53 -48.46
CA PRO A 226 -1.40 -8.91 -48.76
C PRO A 226 0.03 -8.99 -49.30
N TRP A 227 0.87 -9.82 -48.68
CA TRP A 227 2.30 -9.92 -49.00
C TRP A 227 2.53 -10.36 -50.46
N GLU A 228 1.69 -11.26 -50.96
CA GLU A 228 1.77 -11.89 -52.28
C GLU A 228 1.63 -10.86 -53.41
N TYR A 229 0.85 -9.79 -53.20
CA TYR A 229 0.60 -8.73 -54.18
C TYR A 229 1.43 -7.46 -53.93
N MET A 230 2.26 -7.45 -52.88
CA MET A 230 3.11 -6.31 -52.55
C MET A 230 4.26 -6.16 -53.56
N PRO A 231 4.48 -4.97 -54.16
CA PRO A 231 5.64 -4.70 -54.99
C PRO A 231 6.95 -4.89 -54.22
N GLU A 232 8.03 -5.25 -54.92
CA GLU A 232 9.34 -5.54 -54.31
C GLU A 232 9.86 -4.39 -53.45
N GLN A 233 9.66 -3.14 -53.88
CA GLN A 233 10.01 -1.94 -53.11
C GLN A 233 9.27 -1.88 -51.76
N GLY A 234 7.98 -2.23 -51.73
CA GLY A 234 7.19 -2.30 -50.50
C GLY A 234 7.66 -3.42 -49.57
N ARG A 235 8.02 -4.58 -50.12
CA ARG A 235 8.56 -5.71 -49.33
C ARG A 235 9.90 -5.32 -48.69
N ASN A 236 10.74 -4.60 -49.43
CA ASN A 236 12.03 -4.11 -48.93
C ASN A 236 11.86 -3.05 -47.84
N ASP A 237 10.88 -2.15 -47.96
CA ASP A 237 10.54 -1.18 -46.92
C ASP A 237 10.07 -1.87 -45.62
N MET A 238 9.20 -2.87 -45.73
CA MET A 238 8.74 -3.65 -44.57
C MET A 238 9.89 -4.42 -43.90
N ARG A 239 10.79 -5.04 -44.66
CA ARG A 239 12.00 -5.67 -44.11
C ARG A 239 12.92 -4.66 -43.43
N SER A 240 13.07 -3.46 -44.01
CA SER A 240 13.89 -2.39 -43.44
C SER A 240 13.31 -1.92 -42.10
N LYS A 241 11.99 -1.71 -42.02
CA LYS A 241 11.31 -1.35 -40.77
C LYS A 241 11.49 -2.41 -39.69
N VAL A 242 11.39 -3.69 -40.06
CA VAL A 242 11.65 -4.80 -39.14
C VAL A 242 13.11 -4.82 -38.69
N ARG A 243 14.09 -4.57 -39.57
CA ARG A 243 15.51 -4.45 -39.20
C ARG A 243 15.76 -3.28 -38.25
N THR A 244 15.15 -2.11 -38.49
CA THR A 244 15.27 -0.94 -37.63
C THR A 244 14.69 -1.22 -36.25
N LEU A 245 13.48 -1.76 -36.17
CA LEU A 245 12.86 -2.15 -34.89
C LEU A 245 13.72 -3.14 -34.12
N LEU A 246 14.29 -4.14 -34.81
CA LEU A 246 15.16 -5.13 -34.17
C LEU A 246 16.52 -4.57 -33.74
N ALA A 247 17.05 -3.57 -34.44
CA ALA A 247 18.28 -2.88 -34.07
C ALA A 247 18.08 -1.91 -32.91
N GLU A 248 16.93 -1.23 -32.84
CA GLU A 248 16.51 -0.41 -31.70
C GLU A 248 16.29 -1.26 -30.45
N MET A 249 15.73 -2.47 -30.61
CA MET A 249 15.61 -3.46 -29.53
C MET A 249 16.94 -4.16 -29.15
N GLY A 250 18.02 -3.94 -29.91
CA GLY A 250 19.32 -4.61 -29.72
C GLY A 250 20.45 -3.72 -29.18
N ASN A 251 20.24 -2.40 -29.11
CA ASN A 251 21.18 -1.40 -28.59
C ASN A 251 20.77 -0.84 -27.21
N GLU A 252 19.82 -1.49 -26.54
CA GLU A 252 19.50 -1.35 -25.11
C GLU A 252 19.71 -2.69 -24.40
#